data_AF-A0A061NQB4-F1
#
_entry.id   AF-A0A061NQB4-F1
#
_cell.length_a   1.000
_cell.length_b   1.000
_cell.length_c   1.000
_cell.angle_alpha   90.00
_cell.angle_beta   90.00
_cell.angle_gamma   90.00
#
_symmetry.space_group_name_H-M   'P 1'
#
loop_
_entity.id
_entity.type
_entity.pdbx_description
1 polymer ?
#
loop_
_entity_poly.entity_id
_entity_poly.type
_entity_poly.pdbx_seq_one_letter_code
_entity_poly.pdbx_strand_id
1 'polypeptide(L)'
;MQITDLNEWLYMDEVMRSFKKDDMYFCEFGITYIHPDDVIALSHRKVLRQQKLDRLKEAYKRRGEWYDDPADPIALLLLPDGRFGIRHGNHRIYLAKKQNITKVRALVDIFIPKSLIPIELQNHIQSCEQEIATLKRNMKNIDHLLKAQPLSNESLVIERKLLKTAYNKQVQKLNDRLLEEATKLQLIPIKL
;
A
#
# COMPACT_ATOMS: atom_id res chain seq x y z
N MET A 1 -12.39 -24.79 12.38
CA MET A 1 -11.95 -23.48 12.90
C MET A 1 -12.98 -22.43 12.51
N GLN A 2 -13.80 -22.04 13.48
CA GLN A 2 -14.68 -20.88 13.40
C GLN A 2 -13.85 -19.60 13.69
N ILE A 3 -14.34 -18.43 13.30
CA ILE A 3 -13.77 -17.15 13.71
C ILE A 3 -14.11 -16.94 15.19
N THR A 4 -13.11 -16.89 16.08
CA THR A 4 -13.34 -16.91 17.55
C THR A 4 -12.61 -15.81 18.32
N ASP A 5 -11.74 -15.04 17.67
CA ASP A 5 -10.74 -14.16 18.27
C ASP A 5 -10.75 -12.74 17.66
N LEU A 6 -11.89 -12.29 17.13
CA LEU A 6 -12.02 -10.95 16.54
C LEU A 6 -11.69 -9.81 17.51
N ASN A 7 -11.72 -10.06 18.81
CA ASN A 7 -11.39 -9.07 19.84
C ASN A 7 -9.89 -8.79 19.95
N GLU A 8 -9.04 -9.66 19.40
CA GLU A 8 -7.58 -9.48 19.37
C GLU A 8 -7.10 -8.59 18.21
N TRP A 9 -7.99 -8.30 17.26
CA TRP A 9 -7.67 -7.52 16.07
C TRP A 9 -8.08 -6.05 16.23
N LEU A 10 -7.13 -5.17 15.93
CA LEU A 10 -7.44 -3.77 15.68
C LEU A 10 -8.04 -3.60 14.27
N TYR A 11 -8.56 -2.40 13.99
CA TYR A 11 -9.09 -2.05 12.67
C TYR A 11 -8.35 -0.86 12.11
N MET A 12 -8.06 -0.89 10.81
CA MET A 12 -7.30 0.17 10.14
C MET A 12 -7.94 1.53 10.35
N ASP A 13 -9.26 1.66 10.25
CA ASP A 13 -9.93 2.95 10.48
C ASP A 13 -9.73 3.50 11.90
N GLU A 14 -9.46 2.66 12.90
CA GLU A 14 -9.24 3.07 14.28
C GLU A 14 -7.76 3.37 14.52
N VAL A 15 -6.88 2.51 14.06
CA VAL A 15 -5.43 2.73 14.05
C VAL A 15 -5.09 4.02 13.31
N MET A 16 -5.77 4.27 12.18
CA MET A 16 -5.56 5.46 11.38
C MET A 16 -6.18 6.73 11.97
N ARG A 17 -7.05 6.65 12.98
CA ARG A 17 -7.56 7.87 13.65
C ARG A 17 -6.55 8.45 14.63
N SER A 18 -5.68 7.64 15.22
CA SER A 18 -4.59 8.16 16.06
C SER A 18 -3.54 8.89 15.24
N PHE A 19 -3.53 8.70 13.92
CA PHE A 19 -2.65 9.37 12.99
C PHE A 19 -3.46 10.40 12.19
N LYS A 20 -3.19 11.70 12.37
CA LYS A 20 -3.79 12.72 11.49
C LYS A 20 -3.34 12.43 10.06
N LYS A 21 -4.26 12.03 9.18
CA LYS A 21 -3.95 11.57 7.81
C LYS A 21 -3.14 12.61 7.01
N ASP A 22 -3.38 13.90 7.26
CA ASP A 22 -2.67 15.00 6.60
C ASP A 22 -1.24 15.21 7.14
N ASP A 23 -0.88 14.55 8.24
CA ASP A 23 0.43 14.60 8.90
C ASP A 23 1.30 13.38 8.55
N MET A 24 0.97 12.66 7.49
CA MET A 24 1.70 11.47 7.04
C MET A 24 2.10 11.57 5.57
N TYR A 25 3.29 11.05 5.24
CA TYR A 25 3.68 10.68 3.88
C TYR A 25 3.48 9.19 3.67
N PHE A 26 3.14 8.82 2.44
CA PHE A 26 3.06 7.44 1.98
C PHE A 26 4.25 7.16 1.06
N CYS A 27 4.90 6.03 1.30
CA CYS A 27 6.02 5.56 0.49
C CYS A 27 5.78 4.09 0.11
N GLU A 28 5.88 3.76 -1.18
CA GLU A 28 5.92 2.37 -1.65
C GLU A 28 7.29 1.79 -1.28
N PHE A 29 7.32 0.72 -0.47
CA PHE A 29 8.54 -0.02 -0.16
C PHE A 29 8.79 -1.12 -1.18
N GLY A 30 7.72 -1.85 -1.52
CA GLY A 30 7.76 -2.94 -2.49
C GLY A 30 7.45 -4.29 -1.85
N ILE A 31 7.81 -5.36 -2.56
CA ILE A 31 7.53 -6.72 -2.15
C ILE A 31 8.60 -7.20 -1.18
N THR A 32 8.17 -7.67 -0.02
CA THR A 32 9.04 -8.33 0.96
C THR A 32 8.31 -9.47 1.66
N TYR A 33 8.99 -10.14 2.58
CA TYR A 33 8.39 -11.14 3.44
C TYR A 33 8.27 -10.61 4.87
N ILE A 34 7.16 -10.92 5.50
CA ILE A 34 6.85 -10.51 6.87
C ILE A 34 6.46 -11.70 7.72
N HIS A 35 6.59 -11.55 9.03
CA HIS A 35 6.00 -12.48 9.98
C HIS A 35 4.52 -12.11 10.19
N PRO A 36 3.56 -13.02 10.01
CA PRO A 36 2.14 -12.71 10.17
C PRO A 36 1.79 -12.10 11.53
N ASP A 37 2.48 -12.50 12.61
CA ASP A 37 2.27 -11.97 13.97
C ASP A 37 2.54 -10.48 14.12
N ASP A 38 3.38 -9.89 13.25
CA ASP A 38 3.63 -8.45 13.24
C ASP A 38 2.44 -7.65 12.70
N VAL A 39 1.43 -8.32 12.12
CA VAL A 39 0.22 -7.69 11.59
C VAL A 39 -0.83 -7.57 12.68
N ILE A 40 -1.24 -6.34 13.02
CA ILE A 40 -2.13 -6.07 14.16
C ILE A 40 -3.54 -5.62 13.77
N ALA A 41 -3.75 -5.16 12.53
CA ALA A 41 -5.00 -4.51 12.15
C ALA A 41 -5.61 -5.09 10.87
N LEU A 42 -6.91 -5.39 10.91
CA LEU A 42 -7.72 -5.74 9.74
C LEU A 42 -8.16 -4.48 8.99
N SER A 43 -8.43 -4.59 7.69
CA SER A 43 -8.77 -3.42 6.88
C SER A 43 -10.08 -2.75 7.29
N HIS A 44 -11.06 -3.50 7.80
CA HIS A 44 -12.31 -2.97 8.36
C HIS A 44 -13.04 -4.03 9.20
N ARG A 45 -14.03 -3.60 9.98
CA ARG A 45 -14.89 -4.47 10.79
C ARG A 45 -15.67 -5.45 9.90
N LYS A 46 -15.88 -6.68 10.40
CA LYS A 46 -16.62 -7.76 9.71
C LYS A 46 -16.05 -8.16 8.34
N VAL A 47 -14.79 -7.83 8.04
CA VAL A 47 -14.14 -8.22 6.78
C VAL A 47 -13.94 -9.74 6.67
N LEU A 48 -13.67 -10.40 7.80
CA LEU A 48 -13.51 -11.85 7.86
C LEU A 48 -14.85 -12.55 7.69
N ARG A 49 -14.87 -13.54 6.79
CA ARG A 49 -16.06 -14.32 6.40
C ARG A 49 -15.69 -15.78 6.40
N GLN A 50 -16.42 -16.58 7.17
CA GLN A 50 -16.13 -18.01 7.34
C GLN A 50 -16.08 -18.75 5.99
N GLN A 51 -17.05 -18.50 5.11
CA GLN A 51 -17.11 -19.10 3.77
C GLN A 51 -15.83 -18.87 2.96
N LYS A 52 -15.20 -17.69 3.07
CA LYS A 52 -13.95 -17.39 2.35
C LYS A 52 -12.76 -18.08 3.01
N LEU A 53 -12.73 -18.20 4.34
CA LEU A 53 -11.72 -18.98 5.06
C LEU A 53 -11.77 -20.45 4.64
N ASP A 54 -12.97 -21.02 4.53
CA ASP A 54 -13.14 -22.43 4.16
C ASP A 54 -12.68 -22.68 2.72
N ARG A 55 -13.02 -21.79 1.78
CA ARG A 55 -12.51 -21.84 0.39
C ARG A 55 -10.98 -21.78 0.32
N LEU A 56 -10.35 -20.92 1.11
CA LEU A 56 -8.88 -20.80 1.15
C LEU A 56 -8.22 -22.06 1.73
N LYS A 57 -8.81 -22.69 2.74
CA LYS A 57 -8.32 -23.97 3.26
C LYS A 57 -8.42 -25.09 2.23
N GLU A 58 -9.52 -25.17 1.49
CA GLU A 58 -9.65 -26.16 0.42
C GLU A 58 -8.71 -25.86 -0.77
N ALA A 59 -8.35 -24.60 -0.99
CA ALA A 59 -7.27 -24.26 -1.92
C ALA A 59 -5.91 -24.73 -1.40
N TYR A 60 -5.60 -24.51 -0.12
CA TYR A 60 -4.38 -25.01 0.54
C TYR A 60 -4.21 -26.51 0.38
N LYS A 61 -5.24 -27.28 0.75
CA LYS A 61 -5.20 -28.75 0.67
C LYS A 61 -4.92 -29.26 -0.74
N ARG A 62 -5.36 -28.52 -1.78
CA ARG A 62 -5.19 -28.93 -3.18
C ARG A 62 -3.86 -28.48 -3.80
N ARG A 63 -3.33 -27.33 -3.41
CA ARG A 63 -2.21 -26.67 -4.11
C ARG A 63 -0.99 -26.39 -3.23
N GLY A 64 -1.06 -26.65 -1.93
CA GLY A 64 0.02 -26.42 -0.98
C GLY A 64 0.15 -24.97 -0.50
N GLU A 65 -0.17 -23.95 -1.31
CA GLU A 65 0.05 -22.55 -0.93
C GLU A 65 -1.06 -21.61 -1.43
N TRP A 66 -1.48 -20.65 -0.58
CA TRP A 66 -2.45 -19.59 -0.93
C TRP A 66 -1.98 -18.18 -0.51
N TYR A 67 -0.86 -18.09 0.20
CA TYR A 67 -0.35 -16.86 0.82
C TYR A 67 0.79 -16.21 0.03
N ASP A 68 1.32 -16.87 -1.00
CA ASP A 68 2.41 -16.38 -1.85
C ASP A 68 2.00 -16.28 -3.34
N ASP A 69 0.77 -15.82 -3.59
CA ASP A 69 0.30 -15.61 -4.96
C ASP A 69 0.82 -14.26 -5.51
N PRO A 70 1.73 -14.25 -6.51
CA PRO A 70 2.21 -13.01 -7.14
C PRO A 70 1.11 -12.22 -7.84
N ALA A 71 0.05 -12.89 -8.31
CA ALA A 71 -1.04 -12.24 -9.04
C ALA A 71 -2.06 -11.54 -8.12
N ASP A 72 -2.09 -11.93 -6.84
CA ASP A 72 -2.93 -11.32 -5.81
C ASP A 72 -2.11 -11.10 -4.53
N PRO A 73 -1.17 -10.15 -4.48
CA PRO A 73 -0.31 -9.97 -3.31
C PRO A 73 -1.12 -9.56 -2.09
N ILE A 74 -0.71 -9.99 -0.90
CA ILE A 74 -1.19 -9.37 0.34
C ILE A 74 -0.62 -7.95 0.38
N ALA A 75 -1.47 -6.95 0.62
CA ALA A 75 -1.03 -5.56 0.70
C ALA A 75 -1.09 -5.09 2.15
N LEU A 76 0.05 -4.66 2.67
CA LEU A 76 0.23 -4.20 4.04
C LEU A 76 0.72 -2.76 4.08
N LEU A 77 0.53 -2.15 5.23
CA LEU A 77 0.99 -0.83 5.56
C LEU A 77 1.81 -0.91 6.84
N LEU A 78 3.10 -0.58 6.75
CA LEU A 78 3.98 -0.44 7.89
C LEU A 78 3.62 0.84 8.64
N LEU A 79 3.25 0.69 9.91
CA LEU A 79 2.87 1.77 10.79
C LEU A 79 4.12 2.37 11.47
N PRO A 80 4.03 3.60 12.01
CA PRO A 80 5.17 4.25 12.68
C PRO A 80 5.74 3.49 13.89
N ASP A 81 4.96 2.56 14.47
CA ASP A 81 5.38 1.73 15.60
C ASP A 81 6.06 0.41 15.15
N GLY A 82 6.31 0.24 13.86
CA GLY A 82 6.97 -0.92 13.27
C GLY A 82 6.06 -2.12 12.99
N ARG A 83 4.76 -2.03 13.32
CA ARG A 83 3.78 -3.11 13.09
C ARG A 83 3.01 -2.90 11.79
N PHE A 84 2.28 -3.90 11.34
CA PHE A 84 1.58 -3.85 10.06
C PHE A 84 0.06 -3.76 10.21
N GLY A 85 -0.53 -3.01 9.31
CA GLY A 85 -1.96 -2.96 9.05
C GLY A 85 -2.32 -3.54 7.68
N ILE A 86 -3.42 -4.29 7.59
CA ILE A 86 -3.84 -4.92 6.32
C ILE A 86 -4.61 -3.92 5.46
N ARG A 87 -4.16 -3.72 4.22
CA ARG A 87 -4.95 -3.06 3.16
C ARG A 87 -5.71 -4.08 2.32
N HIS A 88 -5.06 -5.21 2.00
CA HIS A 88 -5.65 -6.32 1.25
C HIS A 88 -5.10 -7.66 1.73
N GLY A 89 -5.91 -8.73 1.66
CA GLY A 89 -5.49 -10.07 2.09
C GLY A 89 -5.85 -10.48 3.53
N ASN A 90 -6.86 -9.85 4.15
CA ASN A 90 -7.29 -10.11 5.54
C ASN A 90 -7.40 -11.60 5.91
N HIS A 91 -8.17 -12.38 5.13
CA HIS A 91 -8.38 -13.80 5.40
C HIS A 91 -7.09 -14.61 5.31
N ARG A 92 -6.16 -14.18 4.45
CA ARG A 92 -4.89 -14.87 4.24
C ARG A 92 -3.96 -14.66 5.43
N ILE A 93 -3.75 -13.42 5.86
CA ILE A 93 -2.97 -13.17 7.09
C ILE A 93 -3.60 -13.84 8.32
N TYR A 94 -4.93 -13.76 8.46
CA TYR A 94 -5.63 -14.41 9.56
C TYR A 94 -5.38 -15.93 9.60
N LEU A 95 -5.48 -16.61 8.46
CA LEU A 95 -5.18 -18.04 8.37
C LEU A 95 -3.69 -18.33 8.62
N ALA A 96 -2.80 -17.45 8.16
CA ALA A 96 -1.35 -17.64 8.27
C ALA A 96 -0.93 -17.68 9.74
N LYS A 97 -1.44 -16.73 10.54
CA LYS A 97 -1.28 -16.76 12.01
C LYS A 97 -1.77 -18.06 12.61
N LYS A 98 -3.00 -18.48 12.28
CA LYS A 98 -3.61 -19.70 12.86
C LYS A 98 -2.92 -20.99 12.46
N GLN A 99 -2.14 -20.98 11.39
CA GLN A 99 -1.37 -22.12 10.91
C GLN A 99 0.12 -22.02 11.29
N ASN A 100 0.51 -21.04 12.12
CA ASN A 100 1.90 -20.77 12.50
C ASN A 100 2.83 -20.62 11.30
N ILE A 101 2.34 -20.03 10.21
CA ILE A 101 3.18 -19.68 9.06
C ILE A 101 4.07 -18.53 9.50
N THR A 102 5.38 -18.70 9.39
CA THR A 102 6.36 -17.73 9.87
C THR A 102 6.74 -16.68 8.85
N LYS A 103 6.40 -16.90 7.57
CA LYS A 103 6.83 -16.04 6.48
C LYS A 103 5.76 -15.94 5.40
N VAL A 104 5.30 -14.72 5.13
CA VAL A 104 4.30 -14.44 4.09
C VAL A 104 4.80 -13.30 3.22
N ARG A 105 4.70 -13.47 1.90
CA ARG A 105 5.04 -12.41 0.96
C ARG A 105 3.96 -11.34 0.94
N ALA A 106 4.37 -10.08 1.04
CA ALA A 106 3.48 -8.94 1.01
C ALA A 106 4.08 -7.79 0.20
N LEU A 107 3.21 -7.05 -0.49
CA LEU A 107 3.50 -5.70 -0.94
C LEU A 107 3.32 -4.77 0.26
N VAL A 108 4.38 -4.04 0.61
CA VAL A 108 4.40 -3.14 1.77
C VAL A 108 4.47 -1.70 1.28
N ASP A 109 3.57 -0.88 1.82
CA ASP A 109 3.69 0.58 1.84
C ASP A 109 4.11 1.01 3.24
N ILE A 110 4.77 2.16 3.38
CA ILE A 110 5.23 2.71 4.66
C ILE A 110 4.49 4.00 4.95
N PHE A 111 4.05 4.14 6.21
CA PHE A 111 3.62 5.41 6.75
C PHE A 111 4.75 6.14 7.47
N ILE A 112 5.02 7.36 7.03
CA ILE A 112 6.07 8.21 7.59
C ILE A 112 5.42 9.48 8.17
N PRO A 113 5.48 9.70 9.49
CA PRO A 113 5.03 10.95 10.08
C PRO A 113 5.82 12.14 9.53
N LYS A 114 5.10 13.17 9.05
CA LYS A 114 5.72 14.41 8.54
C LYS A 114 6.60 15.07 9.59
N SER A 115 6.24 14.96 10.87
CA SER A 115 7.02 15.47 12.00
C SER A 115 8.42 14.85 12.14
N LEU A 116 8.66 13.68 11.56
CA LEU A 116 9.97 13.02 11.56
C LEU A 116 10.82 13.40 10.34
N ILE A 117 10.23 14.07 9.35
CA ILE A 117 10.92 14.49 8.14
C ILE A 117 11.53 15.89 8.33
N PRO A 118 12.84 16.09 8.05
CA PRO A 118 13.47 17.41 8.11
C PRO A 118 12.77 18.45 7.24
N ILE A 119 12.71 19.70 7.69
CA ILE A 119 11.96 20.77 7.02
C ILE A 119 12.45 21.02 5.58
N GLU A 120 13.76 20.91 5.35
CA GLU A 120 14.36 21.06 4.03
C GLU A 120 13.83 20.00 3.06
N LEU A 121 13.61 18.78 3.55
CA LEU A 121 13.02 17.71 2.77
C LEU A 121 11.52 17.89 2.56
N GLN A 122 10.79 18.40 3.56
CA GLN A 122 9.37 18.70 3.40
C GLN A 122 9.11 19.68 2.26
N ASN A 123 9.95 20.73 2.13
CA ASN A 123 9.85 21.68 1.02
C ASN A 123 10.08 21.00 -0.34
N HIS A 124 11.04 20.08 -0.42
CA HIS A 124 11.30 19.32 -1.64
C HIS A 124 10.12 18.40 -1.99
N ILE A 125 9.56 17.71 -0.99
CA ILE A 125 8.37 16.86 -1.17
C ILE A 125 7.19 17.68 -1.67
N GLN A 126 6.94 18.84 -1.05
CA GLN A 126 5.87 19.74 -1.46
C GLN A 126 6.02 20.19 -2.93
N SER A 127 7.24 20.53 -3.35
CA SER A 127 7.51 20.86 -4.75
C SER A 127 7.20 19.69 -5.69
N CYS A 128 7.59 18.46 -5.32
CA CYS A 128 7.29 17.27 -6.10
C CYS A 128 5.77 17.00 -6.18
N GLU A 129 5.04 17.15 -5.06
CA GLU A 129 3.59 17.00 -5.01
C GLU A 129 2.87 18.01 -5.91
N GLN A 130 3.33 19.27 -5.95
CA GLN A 130 2.78 20.30 -6.85
C GLN A 130 2.99 19.95 -8.33
N GLU A 131 4.15 19.41 -8.68
CA GLU A 131 4.46 18.96 -10.04
C GLU A 131 3.57 17.77 -10.43
N ILE A 132 3.45 16.77 -9.55
CA ILE A 132 2.55 15.61 -9.73
C ILE A 132 1.10 16.07 -9.92
N ALA A 133 0.63 17.01 -9.09
CA ALA A 133 -0.72 17.55 -9.20
C ALA A 133 -0.95 18.28 -10.52
N THR A 134 0.05 19.00 -11.02
CA THR A 134 0.01 19.69 -12.32
C THR A 134 -0.03 18.70 -13.48
N LEU A 135 0.84 17.69 -13.49
CA LEU A 135 0.82 16.62 -14.49
C LEU A 135 -0.51 15.88 -14.50
N LYS A 136 -1.08 15.60 -13.33
CA LYS A 136 -2.40 14.95 -13.20
C LYS A 136 -3.54 15.80 -13.76
N ARG A 137 -3.52 17.13 -13.52
CA ARG A 137 -4.49 18.06 -14.11
C ARG A 137 -4.36 18.09 -15.63
N ASN A 138 -3.15 18.16 -16.16
CA ASN A 138 -2.91 18.17 -17.61
C ASN A 138 -3.41 16.88 -18.27
N MET A 139 -3.11 15.71 -17.70
CA MET A 139 -3.64 14.43 -18.18
C MET A 139 -5.18 14.42 -18.20
N LYS A 140 -5.83 14.92 -17.15
CA LYS A 140 -7.30 15.00 -17.08
C LYS A 140 -7.86 15.90 -18.18
N ASN A 141 -7.21 17.02 -18.47
CA ASN A 141 -7.62 17.90 -19.56
C ASN A 141 -7.52 17.21 -20.92
N ILE A 142 -6.41 16.50 -21.18
CA ILE A 142 -6.25 15.70 -22.41
C ILE A 142 -7.32 14.60 -22.49
N ASP A 143 -7.61 13.90 -21.38
CA ASP A 143 -8.68 12.90 -21.33
C ASP A 143 -10.06 13.48 -21.67
N HIS A 144 -10.34 14.73 -21.25
CA HIS A 144 -11.57 15.43 -21.62
C HIS A 144 -11.61 15.78 -23.11
N LEU A 145 -10.51 16.26 -23.67
CA LEU A 145 -10.41 16.59 -25.11
C LEU A 145 -10.57 15.35 -25.99
N LEU A 146 -9.93 14.23 -25.63
CA LEU A 146 -10.05 12.95 -26.32
C LEU A 146 -11.48 12.41 -26.32
N LYS A 147 -12.25 12.62 -25.23
CA LYS A 147 -13.66 12.23 -25.16
C LYS A 147 -14.58 13.12 -26.01
N ALA A 148 -14.21 14.37 -26.21
CA ALA A 148 -15.00 15.34 -26.97
C ALA A 148 -14.81 15.22 -28.50
N GLN A 149 -13.77 14.52 -28.96
CA GLN A 149 -13.48 14.34 -30.39
C GLN A 149 -13.85 12.92 -30.85
N PRO A 150 -14.73 12.75 -31.86
CA PRO A 150 -15.20 11.44 -32.32
C PRO A 150 -14.15 10.65 -33.14
N LEU A 151 -13.03 11.27 -33.52
CA LEU A 151 -11.90 10.63 -34.19
C LEU A 151 -10.67 10.66 -33.28
N SER A 152 -9.95 9.55 -33.21
CA SER A 152 -8.70 9.42 -32.44
C SER A 152 -7.69 10.49 -32.87
N ASN A 153 -7.48 11.50 -32.04
CA ASN A 153 -6.45 12.51 -32.25
C ASN A 153 -5.10 11.94 -31.78
N GLU A 154 -4.32 11.39 -32.72
CA GLU A 154 -3.04 10.75 -32.43
C GLU A 154 -2.08 11.65 -31.67
N SER A 155 -2.06 12.95 -31.95
CA SER A 155 -1.23 13.92 -31.22
C SER A 155 -1.61 14.00 -29.74
N LEU A 156 -2.90 14.05 -29.42
CA LEU A 156 -3.37 14.04 -28.03
C LEU A 156 -3.08 12.70 -27.32
N VAL A 157 -3.13 11.58 -28.04
CA VAL A 157 -2.76 10.25 -27.50
C VAL A 157 -1.27 10.21 -27.15
N ILE A 158 -0.41 10.74 -28.03
CA ILE A 158 1.03 10.84 -27.80
C ILE A 158 1.32 11.76 -26.61
N GLU A 159 0.70 12.94 -26.57
CA GLU A 159 0.87 13.89 -25.46
C GLU A 159 0.45 13.28 -24.12
N ARG A 160 -0.70 12.60 -24.09
CA ARG A 160 -1.17 11.86 -22.90
C ARG A 160 -0.14 10.83 -22.44
N LYS A 161 0.47 10.09 -23.37
CA LYS A 161 1.50 9.10 -23.06
C LYS A 161 2.75 9.75 -22.47
N LEU A 162 3.20 10.87 -23.04
CA LEU A 162 4.35 11.64 -22.52
C LEU A 162 4.07 12.18 -21.11
N LEU A 163 2.88 12.76 -20.89
CA LEU A 163 2.46 13.23 -19.57
C LEU A 163 2.41 12.08 -18.55
N LYS A 164 1.91 10.92 -18.95
CA LYS A 164 1.87 9.73 -18.07
C LYS A 164 3.27 9.25 -17.71
N THR A 165 4.21 9.25 -18.66
CA THR A 165 5.62 8.92 -18.42
C THR A 165 6.26 9.92 -17.46
N ALA A 166 6.06 11.23 -17.67
CA ALA A 166 6.57 12.27 -16.77
C ALA A 166 5.98 12.14 -15.36
N TYR A 167 4.68 11.91 -15.26
CA TYR A 167 3.97 11.66 -14.00
C TYR A 167 4.60 10.47 -13.25
N ASN A 168 4.77 9.33 -13.92
CA ASN A 168 5.33 8.14 -13.30
C ASN A 168 6.76 8.37 -12.82
N LYS A 169 7.58 9.07 -13.63
CA LYS A 169 8.96 9.44 -13.26
C LYS A 169 8.99 10.32 -12.01
N GLN A 170 8.09 11.29 -11.90
CA GLN A 170 8.05 12.19 -10.76
C GLN A 170 7.55 11.50 -9.49
N VAL A 171 6.56 10.61 -9.60
CA VAL A 171 6.11 9.76 -8.50
C VAL A 171 7.25 8.87 -8.01
N GLN A 172 7.99 8.22 -8.93
CA GLN A 172 9.14 7.39 -8.56
C GLN A 172 10.21 8.20 -7.83
N LYS A 173 10.57 9.37 -8.35
CA LYS A 173 11.55 10.26 -7.73
C LYS A 173 11.16 10.66 -6.30
N LEU A 174 9.88 10.99 -6.08
CA LEU A 174 9.37 11.29 -4.74
C LEU A 174 9.45 10.05 -3.84
N ASN A 175 9.06 8.89 -4.35
CA ASN A 175 9.09 7.63 -3.62
C ASN A 175 10.51 7.26 -3.18
N ASP A 176 11.47 7.28 -4.09
CA ASP A 176 12.88 6.97 -3.83
C ASP A 176 13.45 7.86 -2.73
N ARG A 177 13.08 9.15 -2.76
CA ARG A 177 13.55 10.11 -1.76
C ARG A 177 12.93 9.88 -0.38
N LEU A 178 11.64 9.58 -0.32
CA LEU A 178 10.96 9.22 0.93
C LEU A 178 11.55 7.93 1.52
N LEU A 179 11.84 6.94 0.66
CA LEU A 179 12.41 5.66 1.06
C LEU A 179 13.83 5.81 1.63
N GLU A 180 14.68 6.60 0.95
CA GLU A 180 16.03 6.93 1.42
C GLU A 180 15.98 7.51 2.84
N GLU A 181 15.03 8.40 3.09
CA GLU A 181 14.94 9.15 4.34
C GLU A 181 14.29 8.33 5.45
N ALA A 182 13.27 7.53 5.12
CA ALA A 182 12.73 6.52 6.04
C ALA A 182 13.80 5.51 6.50
N THR A 183 14.70 5.13 5.59
CA THR A 183 15.84 4.24 5.88
C THR A 183 16.83 4.91 6.84
N LYS A 184 17.23 6.17 6.56
CA LYS A 184 18.13 6.94 7.44
C LYS A 184 17.57 7.13 8.83
N LEU A 185 16.27 7.40 8.92
CA LEU A 185 15.54 7.58 10.18
C LEU A 185 15.23 6.26 10.91
N GLN A 186 15.64 5.11 10.34
CA GLN A 186 15.38 3.77 10.89
C GLN A 186 13.89 3.50 11.12
N LEU A 187 13.02 4.11 10.32
CA LEU A 187 11.57 3.89 10.35
C LEU A 187 11.18 2.58 9.68
N ILE A 188 12.10 2.00 8.92
CA ILE A 188 11.97 0.68 8.34
C ILE A 188 12.66 -0.29 9.31
N PRO A 189 11.92 -1.18 9.99
CA PRO A 189 12.54 -2.13 10.88
C PRO A 189 13.52 -2.99 10.08
N ILE A 190 14.75 -3.10 10.58
CA ILE A 190 15.86 -3.89 9.97
C ILE A 190 15.50 -5.40 9.85
N LYS A 191 14.34 -5.82 10.39
CA LYS A 191 13.80 -7.18 10.33
C LYS A 191 12.93 -7.48 9.09
N LEU A 192 12.94 -6.62 8.08
CA LEU A 192 12.38 -6.94 6.75
C LEU A 192 13.31 -7.85 5.94
#